data_AF-A0A533V3I3-F1
#
_entry.id   AF-A0A533V3I3-F1
#
_cell.length_a   1.000
_cell.length_b   1.000
_cell.length_c   1.000
_cell.angle_alpha   90.00
_cell.angle_beta   90.00
_cell.angle_gamma   90.00
#
_symmetry.space_group_name_H-M   'P 1'
#
loop_
_entity.id
_entity.type
_entity.pdbx_description
1 polymer ?
#
loop_
_entity_poly.entity_id
_entity_poly.type
_entity_poly.pdbx_seq_one_letter_code
_entity_poly.pdbx_strand_id
1 'polypeptide(L)'
;MIILDEIEFLLRSSKDSGIIYDFTRLNEFDLSRHCNVIGVIFIARSTEFHDKIDSSELSTLGRLPIEFQPYSIEQISDILVTRSSESFNPNVVGTDIIDEVSLFTTSSQIGGDVRYALDLLLYAGNLAEVNGGDRITLDQIRKAHGYNHPSITIQDLKELPKNHLLTLMAILKVQNRRKKQYIELKEVRNFALELASEYKIKKFEFEDYMNDLLDRKIIEMKSLKEIGMNITSLAELEPLLEQQINKK
;
A
#
# COMPACT_ATOMS: atom_id res chain seq x y z
N MET A 1 12.38 29.64 16.07
CA MET A 1 11.25 28.92 15.47
C MET A 1 11.16 27.57 16.17
N ILE A 2 9.95 27.14 16.54
CA ILE A 2 9.70 25.85 17.19
C ILE A 2 8.84 25.01 16.25
N ILE A 3 9.14 23.73 16.11
CA ILE A 3 8.33 22.79 15.32
C ILE A 3 7.99 21.62 16.23
N LEU A 4 6.70 21.30 16.33
CA LEU A 4 6.16 20.22 17.12
C LEU A 4 5.48 19.23 16.17
N ASP A 5 6.06 18.04 16.05
CA ASP A 5 5.51 16.97 15.24
C ASP A 5 4.58 16.07 16.07
N GLU A 6 3.62 15.44 15.40
CA GLU A 6 2.63 14.54 16.01
C GLU A 6 1.92 15.14 17.25
N ILE A 7 1.48 16.40 17.17
CA ILE A 7 0.91 17.14 18.32
C ILE A 7 -0.27 16.42 18.98
N GLU A 8 -1.01 15.61 18.23
CA GLU A 8 -2.10 14.78 18.76
C GLU A 8 -1.68 13.80 19.87
N PHE A 9 -0.42 13.34 19.89
CA PHE A 9 0.10 12.46 20.93
C PHE A 9 0.20 13.21 22.27
N LEU A 10 0.65 14.46 22.20
CA LEU A 10 0.71 15.35 23.36
C LEU A 10 -0.70 15.65 23.85
N LEU A 11 -1.63 16.02 22.95
CA LEU A 11 -3.03 16.32 23.29
C LEU A 11 -3.82 15.14 23.86
N ARG A 12 -3.44 13.89 23.55
CA ARG A 12 -4.06 12.68 24.15
C ARG A 12 -3.48 12.36 25.52
N SER A 13 -2.21 12.67 25.75
CA SER A 13 -1.47 12.31 26.97
C SER A 13 -1.67 13.33 28.09
N SER A 14 -1.84 14.60 27.76
CA SER A 14 -2.18 15.64 28.71
C SER A 14 -3.71 15.81 28.79
N LYS A 15 -4.25 15.82 30.01
CA LYS A 15 -5.63 16.30 30.24
C LYS A 15 -5.74 17.82 30.09
N ASP A 16 -4.60 18.52 30.09
CA ASP A 16 -4.49 19.94 29.82
C ASP A 16 -4.26 20.17 28.32
N SER A 17 -5.19 20.87 27.68
CA SER A 17 -5.14 21.34 26.29
C SER A 17 -4.20 22.53 26.09
N GLY A 18 -3.68 23.12 27.17
CA GLY A 18 -2.97 24.40 27.17
C GLY A 18 -1.60 24.42 26.48
N ILE A 19 -1.07 23.28 26.00
CA ILE A 19 0.23 23.27 25.33
C ILE A 19 0.21 24.14 24.05
N ILE A 20 -0.88 24.12 23.30
CA ILE A 20 -1.03 24.94 22.11
C ILE A 20 -1.09 26.42 22.51
N TYR A 21 -1.90 26.75 23.52
CA TYR A 21 -1.96 28.10 24.10
C TYR A 21 -0.58 28.63 24.51
N ASP A 22 0.15 27.85 25.29
CA ASP A 22 1.43 28.23 25.86
C ASP A 22 2.44 28.52 24.76
N PHE A 23 2.49 27.66 23.73
CA PHE A 23 3.40 27.81 22.60
C PHE A 23 3.02 28.96 21.67
N THR A 24 1.73 29.17 21.38
CA THR A 24 1.29 30.26 20.50
C THR A 24 1.46 31.65 21.15
N ARG A 25 1.55 31.71 22.48
CA ARG A 25 1.70 32.95 23.26
C ARG A 25 3.02 33.11 23.99
N LEU A 26 4.06 32.36 23.61
CA LEU A 26 5.38 32.47 24.24
C LEU A 26 5.95 33.91 24.27
N ASN A 27 5.58 34.74 23.29
CA ASN A 27 5.96 36.14 23.23
C ASN A 27 5.19 37.04 24.21
N GLU A 28 4.08 36.59 24.77
CA GLU A 28 3.24 37.31 25.73
C GLU A 28 3.61 36.99 27.19
N PHE A 29 4.41 35.95 27.43
CA PHE A 29 4.65 35.41 28.78
C PHE A 29 5.53 36.30 29.67
N ASP A 30 6.57 36.92 29.10
CA ASP A 30 7.44 37.87 29.81
C ASP A 30 7.72 39.09 28.94
N LEU A 31 6.97 40.16 29.17
CA LEU A 31 7.11 41.43 28.44
C LEU A 31 8.42 42.17 28.80
N SER A 32 9.12 41.77 29.87
CA SER A 32 10.39 42.38 30.26
C SER A 32 11.59 41.81 29.50
N ARG A 33 11.40 40.67 28.82
CA ARG A 33 12.43 39.98 28.06
C ARG A 33 12.02 39.79 26.62
N HIS A 34 12.99 39.91 25.72
CA HIS A 34 12.75 39.60 24.31
C HIS A 34 12.55 38.09 24.16
N CYS A 35 11.38 37.69 23.65
CA CYS A 35 11.15 36.30 23.27
C CYS A 35 11.82 36.03 21.92
N ASN A 36 12.82 35.15 21.90
CA ASN A 36 13.56 34.77 20.69
C ASN A 36 12.79 33.77 19.80
N VAL A 37 11.54 33.44 20.14
CA VAL A 37 10.70 32.52 19.38
C VAL A 37 9.89 33.33 18.37
N ILE A 38 10.31 33.22 17.11
CA ILE A 38 9.70 33.94 15.98
C ILE A 38 8.37 33.31 15.54
N GLY A 39 8.16 32.02 15.79
CA GLY A 39 6.97 31.31 15.36
C GLY A 39 7.01 29.83 15.75
N VAL A 40 5.83 29.22 15.73
CA VAL A 40 5.60 27.81 16.05
C VAL A 40 4.88 27.13 14.90
N ILE A 41 5.29 25.92 14.55
CA ILE A 41 4.62 25.06 13.58
C ILE A 41 4.19 23.79 14.32
N PHE A 42 2.92 23.43 14.17
CA PHE A 42 2.39 22.16 14.66
C PHE A 42 2.07 21.27 13.47
N ILE A 43 2.54 20.03 13.51
CA ILE A 43 2.25 19.00 12.51
C ILE A 43 1.33 17.98 13.18
N ALA A 44 0.24 17.66 12.48
CA ALA A 44 -0.79 16.74 12.93
C ALA A 44 -1.22 15.85 11.77
N ARG A 45 -1.70 14.64 12.05
CA ARG A 45 -2.26 13.74 11.02
C ARG A 45 -3.68 14.10 10.59
N SER A 46 -4.40 14.87 11.40
CA SER A 46 -5.81 15.22 11.18
C SER A 46 -6.08 16.61 11.75
N THR A 47 -7.07 17.30 11.18
CA THR A 47 -7.57 18.59 11.67
C THR A 47 -8.60 18.45 12.81
N GLU A 48 -8.99 17.23 13.18
CA GLU A 48 -9.93 16.95 14.30
C GLU A 48 -9.50 17.57 15.64
N PHE A 49 -8.21 17.82 15.83
CA PHE A 49 -7.73 18.46 17.05
C PHE A 49 -8.21 19.91 17.16
N HIS A 50 -8.58 20.58 16.05
CA HIS A 50 -9.19 21.91 16.09
C HIS A 50 -10.48 21.94 16.92
N ASP A 51 -11.28 20.87 16.90
CA ASP A 51 -12.54 20.80 17.68
C ASP A 51 -12.29 20.64 19.19
N LYS A 52 -11.06 20.30 19.58
CA LYS A 52 -10.65 20.06 20.98
C LYS A 52 -9.94 21.27 21.61
N ILE A 53 -9.63 22.25 20.78
CA ILE A 53 -8.93 23.48 21.16
C ILE A 53 -9.98 24.56 21.42
N ASP A 54 -9.73 25.44 22.41
CA ASP A 54 -10.66 26.53 22.67
C ASP A 54 -10.60 27.64 21.61
N SER A 55 -11.61 28.52 21.59
CA SER A 55 -11.69 29.58 20.57
C SER A 55 -10.54 30.60 20.65
N SER A 56 -9.89 30.74 21.81
CA SER A 56 -8.78 31.67 22.05
C SER A 56 -7.45 31.09 21.55
N GLU A 57 -7.24 29.80 21.73
CA GLU A 57 -6.13 29.02 21.20
C GLU A 57 -6.20 28.94 19.66
N LEU A 58 -7.37 28.63 19.10
CA LEU A 58 -7.61 28.65 17.65
C LEU A 58 -7.33 30.03 17.02
N SER A 59 -7.65 31.10 17.74
CA SER A 59 -7.40 32.45 17.26
C SER A 59 -5.91 32.79 17.19
N THR A 60 -5.08 32.20 18.05
CA THR A 60 -3.63 32.44 18.08
C THR A 60 -2.86 31.48 17.19
N LEU A 61 -3.30 30.23 17.08
CA LEU A 61 -2.76 29.24 16.14
C LEU A 61 -2.98 29.62 14.68
N GLY A 62 -4.10 30.29 14.38
CA GLY A 62 -4.54 30.59 13.02
C GLY A 62 -5.60 29.59 12.54
N ARG A 63 -6.55 30.07 11.74
CA ARG A 63 -7.74 29.30 11.32
C ARG A 63 -7.54 28.43 10.08
N LEU A 64 -6.45 28.63 9.33
CA LEU A 64 -6.22 27.99 8.05
C LEU A 64 -5.00 27.06 8.16
N PRO A 65 -5.21 25.74 8.30
CA PRO A 65 -4.12 24.78 8.24
C PRO A 65 -3.57 24.66 6.82
N ILE A 66 -2.30 24.26 6.70
CA ILE A 66 -1.73 23.80 5.44
C ILE A 66 -1.95 22.29 5.36
N GLU A 67 -2.83 21.87 4.46
CA GLU A 67 -3.17 20.46 4.29
C GLU A 67 -2.28 19.82 3.21
N PHE A 68 -1.66 18.70 3.56
CA PHE A 68 -0.93 17.85 2.63
C PHE A 68 -1.80 16.67 2.25
N GLN A 69 -2.24 16.64 0.98
CA GLN A 69 -3.02 15.52 0.46
C GLN A 69 -2.12 14.30 0.25
N PRO A 70 -2.68 13.08 0.33
CA PRO A 70 -2.01 11.87 -0.12
C PRO A 70 -1.38 12.03 -1.50
N TYR A 71 -0.20 11.43 -1.69
CA TYR A 71 0.48 11.52 -2.98
C TYR A 71 -0.30 10.74 -4.05
N SER A 72 -0.43 11.37 -5.22
CA SER A 72 -0.91 10.73 -6.45
C SER A 72 0.11 9.73 -7.00
N ILE A 73 -0.33 8.88 -7.93
CA ILE A 73 0.54 7.87 -8.55
C ILE A 73 1.71 8.53 -9.28
N GLU A 74 1.48 9.66 -9.95
CA GLU A 74 2.51 10.41 -10.67
C GLU A 74 3.54 11.01 -9.71
N GLN A 75 3.08 11.57 -8.58
CA GLN A 75 3.97 12.14 -7.57
C GLN A 75 4.83 11.06 -6.88
N ILE A 76 4.25 9.90 -6.60
CA ILE A 76 4.99 8.77 -6.03
C ILE A 76 6.05 8.31 -7.04
N SER A 77 5.65 8.10 -8.30
CA SER A 77 6.58 7.69 -9.36
C SER A 77 7.77 8.64 -9.48
N ASP A 78 7.53 9.96 -9.50
CA ASP A 78 8.57 10.98 -9.57
C ASP A 78 9.54 10.95 -8.37
N ILE A 79 9.00 10.80 -7.14
CA ILE A 79 9.80 10.65 -5.94
C ILE A 79 10.66 9.38 -6.01
N LEU A 80 10.07 8.26 -6.44
CA LEU A 80 10.78 6.99 -6.52
C LEU A 80 11.87 7.00 -7.60
N VAL A 81 11.64 7.63 -8.75
CA VAL A 81 12.67 7.81 -9.79
C VAL A 81 13.88 8.55 -9.22
N THR A 82 13.63 9.68 -8.56
CA THR A 82 14.69 10.50 -7.96
C THR A 82 15.46 9.70 -6.92
N ARG A 83 14.77 9.11 -5.94
CA ARG A 83 15.42 8.37 -4.84
C ARG A 83 16.13 7.10 -5.31
N SER A 84 15.57 6.42 -6.32
CA SER A 84 16.20 5.23 -6.87
C SER A 84 17.52 5.56 -7.57
N SER A 85 17.59 6.69 -8.28
CA SER A 85 18.81 7.14 -8.95
C SER A 85 19.92 7.54 -7.97
N GLU A 86 19.58 7.98 -6.76
CA GLU A 86 20.52 8.36 -5.71
C GLU A 86 21.04 7.16 -4.91
N SER A 87 20.24 6.08 -4.83
CA SER A 87 20.46 5.00 -3.84
C SER A 87 20.78 3.64 -4.46
N PHE A 88 20.37 3.38 -5.71
CA PHE A 88 20.62 2.11 -6.40
C PHE A 88 21.67 2.25 -7.49
N ASN A 89 22.35 1.14 -7.80
CA ASN A 89 23.20 1.08 -8.99
C ASN A 89 22.36 1.31 -10.27
N PRO A 90 22.97 1.86 -11.34
CA PRO A 90 22.27 2.09 -12.60
C PRO A 90 21.61 0.81 -13.12
N ASN A 91 20.39 0.94 -13.65
CA ASN A 91 19.59 -0.14 -14.23
C ASN A 91 19.10 -1.23 -13.26
N VAL A 92 19.29 -1.10 -11.94
CA VAL A 92 18.74 -2.09 -10.98
C VAL A 92 17.22 -1.98 -10.86
N VAL A 93 16.70 -0.74 -10.84
CA VAL A 93 15.27 -0.44 -10.77
C VAL A 93 14.79 0.02 -12.15
N GLY A 94 13.88 -0.74 -12.75
CA GLY A 94 13.26 -0.38 -14.04
C GLY A 94 12.02 0.50 -13.85
N THR A 95 11.64 1.23 -14.90
CA THR A 95 10.40 2.05 -14.90
C THR A 95 9.16 1.19 -14.66
N ASP A 96 9.16 -0.05 -15.15
CA ASP A 96 8.12 -1.04 -14.87
C ASP A 96 7.96 -1.34 -13.38
N ILE A 97 9.06 -1.37 -12.63
CA ILE A 97 9.03 -1.56 -11.17
C ILE A 97 8.52 -0.30 -10.47
N ILE A 98 8.98 0.89 -10.90
CA ILE A 98 8.51 2.16 -10.33
C ILE A 98 7.00 2.32 -10.51
N ASP A 99 6.49 2.02 -11.70
CA ASP A 99 5.05 2.11 -12.02
C ASP A 99 4.23 1.17 -11.13
N GLU A 100 4.67 -0.07 -10.96
CA GLU A 100 3.98 -1.06 -10.13
C GLU A 100 4.02 -0.65 -8.64
N VAL A 101 5.17 -0.22 -8.11
CA VAL A 101 5.29 0.25 -6.71
C VAL A 101 4.40 1.45 -6.45
N SER A 102 4.33 2.38 -7.39
CA SER A 102 3.45 3.55 -7.30
C SER A 102 1.97 3.14 -7.26
N LEU A 103 1.59 2.14 -8.05
CA LEU A 103 0.24 1.59 -8.08
C LEU A 103 -0.14 0.79 -6.81
N PHE A 104 0.81 0.06 -6.22
CA PHE A 104 0.62 -0.56 -4.90
C PHE A 104 0.35 0.52 -3.83
N THR A 105 1.16 1.57 -3.84
CA THR A 105 1.16 2.61 -2.81
C THR A 105 -0.10 3.47 -2.85
N THR A 106 -0.67 3.72 -4.03
CA THR A 106 -1.95 4.44 -4.16
C THR A 106 -3.19 3.58 -3.89
N SER A 107 -3.03 2.30 -3.53
CA SER A 107 -4.16 1.49 -3.08
C SER A 107 -4.87 2.15 -1.90
N SER A 108 -6.18 1.89 -1.75
CA SER A 108 -6.98 2.41 -0.64
C SER A 108 -6.49 1.96 0.74
N GLN A 109 -5.72 0.87 0.79
CA GLN A 109 -5.15 0.35 2.03
C GLN A 109 -3.94 1.17 2.50
N ILE A 110 -3.08 1.60 1.57
CA ILE A 110 -1.84 2.34 1.87
C ILE A 110 -2.07 3.85 1.82
N GLY A 111 -2.98 4.32 0.96
CA GLY A 111 -3.41 5.71 0.93
C GLY A 111 -2.31 6.68 0.50
N GLY A 112 -1.44 6.29 -0.43
CA GLY A 112 -0.44 7.18 -1.01
C GLY A 112 0.76 7.51 -0.09
N ASP A 113 1.02 6.68 0.93
CA ASP A 113 2.19 6.85 1.80
C ASP A 113 3.50 6.52 1.06
N VAL A 114 4.27 7.55 0.73
CA VAL A 114 5.54 7.38 0.03
C VAL A 114 6.60 6.64 0.86
N ARG A 115 6.51 6.64 2.19
CA ARG A 115 7.44 5.87 3.04
C ARG A 115 7.26 4.39 2.79
N TYR A 116 6.01 3.94 2.66
CA TYR A 116 5.69 2.58 2.26
C TYR A 116 6.33 2.21 0.92
N ALA A 117 6.24 3.08 -0.09
CA ALA A 117 6.83 2.86 -1.41
C ALA A 117 8.36 2.70 -1.36
N LEU A 118 9.03 3.54 -0.57
CA LEU A 118 10.48 3.49 -0.37
C LEU A 118 10.91 2.22 0.37
N ASP A 119 10.17 1.84 1.41
CA ASP A 119 10.41 0.60 2.14
C ASP A 119 10.23 -0.62 1.22
N LEU A 120 9.20 -0.60 0.36
CA LEU A 120 8.95 -1.67 -0.60
C LEU A 120 10.13 -1.87 -1.55
N LEU A 121 10.69 -0.78 -2.09
CA LEU A 121 11.91 -0.84 -2.92
C LEU A 121 13.13 -1.30 -2.13
N LEU A 122 13.30 -0.84 -0.89
CA LEU A 122 14.41 -1.25 -0.03
C LEU A 122 14.39 -2.76 0.22
N TYR A 123 13.25 -3.30 0.65
CA TYR A 123 13.12 -4.74 0.91
C TYR A 123 13.27 -5.57 -0.37
N ALA A 124 12.69 -5.14 -1.48
CA ALA A 124 12.84 -5.84 -2.75
C ALA A 124 14.28 -5.78 -3.29
N GLY A 125 14.97 -4.66 -3.08
CA GLY A 125 16.40 -4.50 -3.38
C GLY A 125 17.26 -5.47 -2.57
N ASN A 126 17.03 -5.55 -1.26
CA ASN A 126 17.73 -6.51 -0.39
C ASN A 126 17.47 -7.97 -0.84
N LEU A 127 16.23 -8.30 -1.24
CA LEU A 127 15.92 -9.63 -1.79
C LEU A 127 16.62 -9.90 -3.12
N ALA A 128 16.80 -8.89 -3.97
CA ALA A 128 17.57 -9.02 -5.21
C ALA A 128 19.05 -9.28 -4.93
N GLU A 129 19.64 -8.52 -4.01
CA GLU A 129 21.04 -8.67 -3.62
C GLU A 129 21.32 -10.06 -3.01
N VAL A 130 20.49 -10.52 -2.07
CA VAL A 130 20.63 -11.84 -1.44
C VAL A 130 20.55 -12.98 -2.48
N ASN A 131 19.72 -12.81 -3.51
CA ASN A 131 19.56 -13.79 -4.59
C ASN A 131 20.65 -13.68 -5.68
N GLY A 132 21.59 -12.74 -5.55
CA GLY A 132 22.61 -12.45 -6.57
C GLY A 132 22.02 -11.93 -7.89
N GLY A 133 20.87 -11.25 -7.82
CA GLY A 133 20.19 -10.68 -8.98
C GLY A 133 20.64 -9.26 -9.28
N ASP A 134 20.86 -8.96 -10.56
CA ASP A 134 21.31 -7.62 -11.01
C ASP A 134 20.16 -6.60 -11.13
N ARG A 135 18.90 -7.04 -10.93
CA ARG A 135 17.69 -6.20 -11.10
C ARG A 135 16.61 -6.60 -10.13
N ILE A 136 15.82 -5.63 -9.70
CA ILE A 136 14.58 -5.87 -8.95
C ILE A 136 13.52 -6.40 -9.90
N THR A 137 12.79 -7.40 -9.44
CA THR A 137 11.68 -8.05 -10.14
C THR A 137 10.34 -7.79 -9.44
N LEU A 138 9.25 -7.87 -10.20
CA LEU A 138 7.90 -7.72 -9.63
C LEU A 138 7.59 -8.79 -8.56
N ASP A 139 8.17 -9.98 -8.66
CA ASP A 139 8.01 -11.02 -7.64
C ASP A 139 8.62 -10.60 -6.30
N GLN A 140 9.79 -9.94 -6.30
CA GLN A 140 10.40 -9.41 -5.08
C GLN A 140 9.59 -8.26 -4.48
N ILE A 141 8.97 -7.43 -5.32
CA ILE A 141 8.03 -6.40 -4.87
C ILE A 141 6.81 -7.04 -4.19
N ARG A 142 6.23 -8.08 -4.79
CA ARG A 142 5.10 -8.82 -4.18
C ARG A 142 5.47 -9.49 -2.87
N LYS A 143 6.68 -10.08 -2.80
CA LYS A 143 7.23 -10.65 -1.56
C LYS A 143 7.35 -9.57 -0.48
N ALA A 144 7.96 -8.44 -0.81
CA ALA A 144 8.08 -7.29 0.09
C ALA A 144 6.71 -6.78 0.55
N HIS A 145 5.74 -6.68 -0.35
CA HIS A 145 4.37 -6.25 -0.05
C HIS A 145 3.66 -7.22 0.91
N GLY A 146 3.85 -8.53 0.68
CA GLY A 146 3.27 -9.62 1.46
C GLY A 146 3.88 -9.81 2.85
N TYR A 147 5.06 -9.26 3.16
CA TYR A 147 5.58 -9.27 4.54
C TYR A 147 4.77 -8.39 5.50
N ASN A 148 4.22 -7.28 4.99
CA ASN A 148 3.50 -6.29 5.79
C ASN A 148 1.98 -6.47 5.77
N HIS A 149 1.46 -7.36 4.92
CA HIS A 149 0.03 -7.63 4.78
C HIS A 149 -0.25 -9.12 5.01
N PRO A 150 -1.37 -9.50 5.65
CA PRO A 150 -1.75 -10.89 5.80
C PRO A 150 -1.92 -11.53 4.41
N SER A 151 -0.90 -12.26 3.98
CA SER A 151 -0.91 -13.04 2.76
C SER A 151 -1.69 -14.34 2.98
N ILE A 152 -2.40 -14.79 1.95
CA ILE A 152 -3.02 -16.11 1.94
C ILE A 152 -1.99 -17.17 2.32
N THR A 153 -2.31 -18.00 3.31
CA THR A 153 -1.46 -19.10 3.69
C THR A 153 -1.68 -20.29 2.75
N ILE A 154 -0.69 -21.17 2.66
CA ILE A 154 -0.83 -22.45 1.95
C ILE A 154 -2.01 -23.27 2.49
N GLN A 155 -2.36 -23.09 3.77
CA GLN A 155 -3.47 -23.78 4.40
C GLN A 155 -4.83 -23.27 3.88
N ASP A 156 -4.99 -21.95 3.76
CA ASP A 156 -6.20 -21.35 3.19
C ASP A 156 -6.48 -21.86 1.77
N LEU A 157 -5.42 -22.00 0.96
CA LEU A 157 -5.53 -22.55 -0.39
C LEU A 157 -5.98 -24.01 -0.41
N LYS A 158 -5.58 -24.83 0.55
CA LYS A 158 -5.98 -26.25 0.62
C LYS A 158 -7.46 -26.43 0.93
N GLU A 159 -8.08 -25.45 1.58
CA GLU A 159 -9.48 -25.48 1.98
C GLU A 159 -10.42 -24.97 0.88
N LEU A 160 -9.86 -24.37 -0.18
CA LEU A 160 -10.65 -23.87 -1.30
C LEU A 160 -11.19 -25.00 -2.20
N PRO A 161 -12.48 -24.95 -2.56
CA PRO A 161 -13.03 -25.86 -3.55
C PRO A 161 -12.32 -25.74 -4.90
N LYS A 162 -12.27 -26.84 -5.66
CA LYS A 162 -11.58 -26.93 -6.96
C LYS A 162 -11.90 -25.80 -7.94
N ASN A 163 -13.15 -25.32 -7.97
CA ASN A 163 -13.55 -24.26 -8.89
C ASN A 163 -12.95 -22.89 -8.49
N HIS A 164 -12.79 -22.62 -7.20
CA HIS A 164 -12.08 -21.43 -6.71
C HIS A 164 -10.59 -21.49 -7.04
N LEU A 165 -9.99 -22.69 -6.91
CA LEU A 165 -8.60 -22.91 -7.31
C LEU A 165 -8.37 -22.67 -8.81
N LEU A 166 -9.32 -23.03 -9.67
CA LEU A 166 -9.24 -22.75 -11.10
C LEU A 166 -9.37 -21.26 -11.41
N THR A 167 -10.26 -20.55 -10.71
CA THR A 167 -10.35 -19.08 -10.80
C THR A 167 -9.03 -18.42 -10.37
N LEU A 168 -8.43 -18.86 -9.25
CA LEU A 168 -7.13 -18.37 -8.80
C LEU A 168 -6.01 -18.67 -9.79
N MET A 169 -5.98 -19.89 -10.33
CA MET A 169 -5.03 -20.27 -11.37
C MET A 169 -5.16 -19.35 -12.59
N ALA A 170 -6.39 -18.98 -12.97
CA ALA A 170 -6.60 -18.08 -14.09
C ALA A 170 -6.02 -16.69 -13.82
N ILE A 171 -6.28 -16.13 -12.64
CA ILE A 171 -5.71 -14.84 -12.23
C ILE A 171 -4.18 -14.90 -12.26
N LEU A 172 -3.59 -15.95 -11.67
CA LEU A 172 -2.15 -16.15 -11.61
C LEU A 172 -1.50 -16.24 -13.01
N LYS A 173 -2.05 -17.07 -13.89
CA LYS A 173 -1.49 -17.26 -15.24
C LYS A 173 -1.62 -15.98 -16.06
N VAL A 174 -2.70 -15.22 -15.92
CA VAL A 174 -2.86 -13.93 -16.61
C VAL A 174 -1.87 -12.89 -16.06
N GLN A 175 -1.71 -12.79 -14.73
CA GLN A 175 -0.70 -11.90 -14.13
C GLN A 175 0.73 -12.23 -14.58
N ASN A 176 1.09 -13.51 -14.62
CA ASN A 176 2.40 -13.97 -15.08
C ASN A 176 2.62 -13.64 -16.57
N ARG A 177 1.60 -13.80 -17.42
CA ARG A 177 1.66 -13.44 -18.85
C ARG A 177 1.80 -11.94 -19.05
N ARG A 178 1.08 -11.13 -18.29
CA ARG A 178 1.07 -9.66 -18.40
C ARG A 178 2.26 -8.99 -17.72
N LYS A 179 2.90 -9.68 -16.78
CA LYS A 179 3.95 -9.12 -15.89
C LYS A 179 3.46 -7.88 -15.15
N LYS A 180 2.21 -7.89 -14.69
CA LYS A 180 1.56 -6.81 -13.94
C LYS A 180 0.91 -7.34 -12.68
N GLN A 181 0.82 -6.51 -11.64
CA GLN A 181 0.04 -6.83 -10.45
C GLN A 181 -1.46 -6.85 -10.75
N TYR A 182 -1.94 -5.82 -11.45
CA TYR A 182 -3.36 -5.66 -11.72
C TYR A 182 -3.71 -6.03 -13.16
N ILE A 183 -4.78 -6.80 -13.32
CA ILE A 183 -5.24 -7.33 -14.62
C ILE A 183 -6.76 -7.16 -14.80
N GLU A 184 -7.23 -7.27 -16.04
CA GLU A 184 -8.64 -7.04 -16.39
C GLU A 184 -9.54 -8.25 -16.10
N LEU A 185 -10.72 -8.01 -15.54
CA LEU A 185 -11.74 -9.04 -15.24
C LEU A 185 -12.09 -9.88 -16.47
N LYS A 186 -12.23 -9.22 -17.62
CA LYS A 186 -12.60 -9.88 -18.87
C LYS A 186 -11.57 -10.92 -19.29
N GLU A 187 -10.30 -10.61 -19.13
CA GLU A 187 -9.20 -11.52 -19.49
C GLU A 187 -9.15 -12.71 -18.54
N VAL A 188 -9.26 -12.45 -17.23
CA VAL A 188 -9.36 -13.50 -16.20
C VAL A 188 -10.53 -14.43 -16.49
N ARG A 189 -11.71 -13.87 -16.75
CA ARG A 189 -12.94 -14.63 -17.01
C ARG A 189 -12.80 -15.55 -18.21
N ASN A 190 -12.29 -15.02 -19.33
CA ASN A 190 -12.10 -15.83 -20.53
C ASN A 190 -11.15 -17.00 -20.26
N PHE A 191 -10.02 -16.73 -19.61
CA PHE A 191 -9.03 -17.75 -19.32
C PHE A 191 -9.52 -18.78 -18.29
N ALA A 192 -10.31 -18.37 -17.29
CA ALA A 192 -10.92 -19.26 -16.33
C ALA A 192 -11.93 -20.22 -16.98
N LEU A 193 -12.71 -19.74 -17.95
CA LEU A 193 -13.66 -20.58 -18.71
C LEU A 193 -12.94 -21.59 -19.61
N GLU A 194 -11.81 -21.20 -20.22
CA GLU A 194 -10.94 -22.10 -20.98
C GLU A 194 -10.38 -23.22 -20.08
N LEU A 195 -9.82 -22.86 -18.92
CA LEU A 195 -9.33 -23.82 -17.93
C LEU A 195 -10.45 -24.75 -17.44
N ALA A 196 -11.62 -24.22 -17.08
CA ALA A 196 -12.75 -25.04 -16.65
C ALA A 196 -13.15 -26.08 -17.71
N SER A 197 -13.08 -25.71 -18.99
CA SER A 197 -13.35 -26.61 -20.11
C SER A 197 -12.29 -27.70 -20.25
N GLU A 198 -11.00 -27.35 -20.09
CA GLU A 198 -9.87 -28.30 -20.07
C GLU A 198 -10.03 -29.35 -18.97
N TYR A 199 -10.46 -28.93 -17.77
CA TYR A 199 -10.74 -29.80 -16.64
C TYR A 199 -12.13 -30.48 -16.67
N LYS A 200 -12.86 -30.37 -17.79
CA LYS A 200 -14.18 -31.00 -18.02
C LYS A 200 -15.25 -30.60 -17.01
N ILE A 201 -15.22 -29.36 -16.52
CA ILE A 201 -16.23 -28.82 -15.61
C ILE A 201 -17.41 -28.28 -16.42
N LYS A 202 -18.58 -28.91 -16.25
CA LYS A 202 -19.78 -28.58 -17.05
C LYS A 202 -20.49 -27.29 -16.64
N LYS A 203 -20.47 -26.95 -15.35
CA LYS A 203 -21.09 -25.74 -14.79
C LYS A 203 -20.02 -24.98 -14.01
N PHE A 204 -19.59 -23.85 -14.56
CA PHE A 204 -18.57 -23.00 -13.95
C PHE A 204 -19.10 -21.57 -13.84
N GLU A 205 -19.62 -21.24 -12.67
CA GLU A 205 -20.15 -19.91 -12.34
C GLU A 205 -19.00 -19.03 -11.85
N PHE A 206 -18.21 -18.53 -12.81
CA PHE A 206 -17.01 -17.71 -12.54
C PHE A 206 -17.27 -16.56 -11.56
N GLU A 207 -18.39 -15.83 -11.73
CA GLU A 207 -18.72 -14.68 -10.90
C GLU A 207 -18.92 -15.07 -9.43
N ASP A 208 -19.51 -16.23 -9.16
CA ASP A 208 -19.72 -16.72 -7.79
C ASP A 208 -18.38 -17.00 -7.11
N TYR A 209 -17.45 -17.65 -7.82
CA TYR A 209 -16.12 -17.97 -7.30
C TYR A 209 -15.26 -16.72 -7.14
N MET A 210 -15.37 -15.76 -8.05
CA MET A 210 -14.69 -14.48 -7.93
C MET A 210 -15.17 -13.70 -6.70
N ASN A 211 -16.48 -13.63 -6.49
CA ASN A 211 -17.06 -12.95 -5.35
C ASN A 211 -16.63 -13.60 -4.02
N ASP A 212 -16.67 -14.94 -3.92
CA ASP A 212 -16.22 -15.64 -2.71
C ASP A 212 -14.72 -15.39 -2.43
N LEU A 213 -13.87 -15.34 -3.47
CA LEU A 213 -12.45 -15.02 -3.31
C LEU A 213 -12.22 -13.57 -2.87
N LEU A 214 -13.04 -12.62 -3.33
CA LEU A 214 -13.03 -11.21 -2.88
C LEU A 214 -13.47 -11.11 -1.42
N ASP A 215 -14.55 -11.79 -1.04
CA ASP A 215 -15.09 -11.79 0.32
C ASP A 215 -14.08 -12.36 1.33
N ARG A 216 -13.33 -13.39 0.91
CA ARG A 216 -12.22 -13.97 1.68
C ARG A 216 -10.96 -13.10 1.70
N LYS A 217 -10.93 -11.98 0.97
CA LYS A 217 -9.76 -11.09 0.78
C LYS A 217 -8.53 -11.77 0.19
N ILE A 218 -8.74 -12.87 -0.52
CA ILE A 218 -7.72 -13.64 -1.23
C ILE A 218 -7.26 -12.84 -2.47
N ILE A 219 -8.22 -12.26 -3.17
CA ILE A 219 -7.99 -11.35 -4.28
C ILE A 219 -8.49 -9.96 -3.90
N GLU A 220 -8.03 -8.96 -4.61
CA GLU A 220 -8.52 -7.60 -4.50
C GLU A 220 -8.96 -7.07 -5.85
N MET A 221 -9.94 -6.18 -5.83
CA MET A 221 -10.48 -5.55 -7.03
C MET A 221 -10.73 -4.07 -6.77
N LYS A 222 -9.96 -3.21 -7.44
CA LYS A 222 -10.15 -1.75 -7.40
C LYS A 222 -11.16 -1.30 -8.46
N SER A 223 -11.12 -1.94 -9.63
CA SER A 223 -12.02 -1.69 -10.76
C SER A 223 -12.12 -2.93 -11.64
N LEU A 224 -13.01 -2.92 -12.64
CA LEU A 224 -13.11 -4.00 -13.65
C LEU A 224 -11.79 -4.24 -14.43
N LYS A 225 -10.87 -3.28 -14.39
CA LYS A 225 -9.56 -3.35 -15.04
C LYS A 225 -8.42 -3.66 -14.08
N GLU A 226 -8.70 -3.72 -12.78
CA GLU A 226 -7.68 -3.78 -11.74
C GLU A 226 -8.03 -4.86 -10.72
N ILE A 227 -7.74 -6.10 -11.08
CA ILE A 227 -7.83 -7.26 -10.21
C ILE A 227 -6.43 -7.73 -9.87
N GLY A 228 -6.15 -7.87 -8.58
CA GLY A 228 -4.87 -8.31 -8.03
C GLY A 228 -5.03 -9.50 -7.09
N MET A 229 -3.90 -10.11 -6.72
CA MET A 229 -3.83 -11.15 -5.69
C MET A 229 -3.04 -10.64 -4.50
N ASN A 230 -3.56 -10.87 -3.30
CA ASN A 230 -2.91 -10.54 -2.03
C ASN A 230 -1.97 -11.66 -1.61
N ILE A 231 -0.94 -11.95 -2.42
CA ILE A 231 -0.08 -13.12 -2.18
C ILE A 231 1.40 -12.79 -2.33
N THR A 232 2.19 -13.45 -1.48
CA THR A 232 3.62 -13.24 -1.28
C THR A 232 4.46 -13.68 -2.47
N SER A 233 4.10 -14.74 -3.20
CA SER A 233 4.95 -15.30 -4.27
C SER A 233 4.12 -16.05 -5.31
N LEU A 234 4.05 -15.54 -6.54
CA LEU A 234 3.31 -16.22 -7.64
C LEU A 234 4.04 -17.49 -8.09
N ALA A 235 5.38 -17.49 -8.04
CA ALA A 235 6.21 -18.61 -8.49
C ALA A 235 6.03 -19.87 -7.63
N GLU A 236 5.79 -19.70 -6.32
CA GLU A 236 5.56 -20.82 -5.39
C GLU A 236 4.12 -21.34 -5.46
N LEU A 237 3.17 -20.47 -5.82
CA LEU A 237 1.75 -20.78 -5.89
C LEU A 237 1.36 -21.68 -7.04
N GLU A 238 1.91 -21.42 -8.22
CA GLU A 238 1.55 -22.14 -9.45
C GLU A 238 1.67 -23.66 -9.30
N PRO A 239 2.81 -24.22 -8.85
CA PRO A 239 2.93 -25.67 -8.66
C PRO A 239 2.01 -26.21 -7.55
N LEU A 240 1.73 -25.43 -6.51
CA LEU A 240 0.80 -25.82 -5.44
C LEU A 240 -0.64 -25.89 -5.94
N LEU A 241 -1.08 -24.91 -6.71
CA LEU A 241 -2.41 -24.89 -7.31
C LEU A 241 -2.56 -26.05 -8.30
N GLU A 242 -1.56 -26.30 -9.16
CA GLU A 242 -1.56 -27.44 -10.09
C GLU A 242 -1.67 -28.78 -9.33
N GLN A 243 -0.94 -28.93 -8.22
CA GLN A 243 -1.02 -30.13 -7.38
C GLN A 243 -2.41 -30.33 -6.77
N GLN A 244 -3.06 -29.27 -6.26
CA GLN A 244 -4.38 -29.37 -5.63
C GLN A 244 -5.49 -29.62 -6.65
N ILE A 245 -5.44 -28.97 -7.82
CA ILE A 245 -6.45 -29.15 -8.88
C ILE A 245 -6.40 -30.59 -9.43
N ASN A 246 -5.21 -31.17 -9.51
CA ASN A 246 -4.98 -32.53 -10.01
C ASN A 246 -5.13 -33.63 -8.95
N LYS A 247 -5.34 -33.26 -7.68
CA LYS A 247 -5.61 -34.22 -6.62
C LYS A 247 -6.97 -34.87 -6.87
N LYS A 248 -6.98 -36.22 -6.93
CA LYS A 248 -8.19 -37.03 -7.14
C LYS A 248 -9.10 -37.01 -5.94
#